data_AF-A0A661FX65-F1
#
_entry.id   AF-A0A661FX65-F1
#
_cell.length_a   1.000
_cell.length_b   1.000
_cell.length_c   1.000
_cell.angle_alpha   90.00
_cell.angle_beta   90.00
_cell.angle_gamma   90.00
#
_symmetry.space_group_name_H-M   'P 1'
#
loop_
_entity.id
_entity.type
_entity.pdbx_description
1 polymer ?
#
loop_
_entity_poly.entity_id
_entity_poly.type
_entity_poly.pdbx_seq_one_letter_code
_entity_poly.pdbx_strand_id
1 'polypeptide(L)'
;EHSAGTWIDAAGRATHLDHDDVAIEVSKYWESEQGGRYPADWAISVPKLDLQIEVVPALRNQELITTVRYWEGAVDVQGTIDANVINGRGYVELTGYAGN
;
A
#
# COMPACT_ATOMS: atom_id res chain seq x y z
N GLU A 1 -6.16 -14.87 10.24
CA GLU A 1 -6.10 -13.79 9.25
C GLU A 1 -4.98 -14.10 8.26
N HIS A 2 -5.15 -13.81 6.98
CA HIS A 2 -4.14 -14.12 5.96
C HIS A 2 -3.38 -12.84 5.60
N SER A 3 -2.17 -12.69 6.14
CA SER A 3 -1.24 -11.62 5.82
C SER A 3 0.16 -12.21 5.67
N ALA A 4 0.98 -11.65 4.78
CA ALA A 4 2.37 -12.02 4.61
C ALA A 4 3.15 -10.82 4.06
N GLY A 5 4.33 -10.56 4.62
CA GLY A 5 5.25 -9.54 4.12
C GLY A 5 6.70 -10.03 4.11
N THR A 6 7.54 -9.38 3.31
CA THR A 6 8.99 -9.61 3.29
C THR A 6 9.69 -8.29 3.04
N TRP A 7 10.60 -7.92 3.94
CA TRP A 7 11.53 -6.82 3.74
C TRP A 7 12.85 -7.36 3.20
N ILE A 8 13.40 -6.72 2.18
CA ILE A 8 14.71 -7.06 1.62
C ILE A 8 15.59 -5.82 1.73
N ASP A 9 16.69 -5.91 2.48
CA ASP A 9 17.61 -4.79 2.65
C ASP A 9 18.56 -4.61 1.44
N ALA A 10 19.37 -3.54 1.46
CA ALA A 10 20.32 -3.24 0.40
C ALA A 10 21.41 -4.31 0.20
N ALA A 11 21.63 -5.19 1.20
CA ALA A 11 22.54 -6.32 1.10
C ALA A 11 21.84 -7.61 0.59
N GLY A 12 20.53 -7.53 0.28
CA GLY A 12 19.73 -8.64 -0.20
C GLY A 12 19.25 -9.58 0.91
N ARG A 13 19.34 -9.20 2.19
CA ARG A 13 18.88 -10.04 3.30
C ARG A 13 17.37 -9.92 3.44
N ALA A 14 16.68 -11.06 3.38
CA ALA A 14 15.24 -11.15 3.54
C ALA A 14 14.86 -11.26 5.02
N THR A 15 13.87 -10.47 5.44
CA THR A 15 13.24 -10.51 6.77
C THR A 15 11.75 -10.70 6.59
N HIS A 16 11.18 -11.75 7.17
CA HIS A 16 9.73 -11.94 7.18
C HIS A 16 9.05 -10.87 8.04
N LEU A 17 7.89 -10.38 7.59
CA LEU A 17 7.01 -9.50 8.36
C LEU A 17 5.73 -10.27 8.66
N ASP A 18 5.48 -10.49 9.94
CA ASP A 18 4.22 -11.02 10.44
C ASP A 18 3.14 -9.93 10.39
N HIS A 19 1.87 -10.33 10.55
CA HIS A 19 0.74 -9.40 10.58
C HIS A 19 0.94 -8.27 11.59
N ASP A 20 1.40 -8.59 12.81
CA ASP A 20 1.53 -7.63 13.91
C ASP A 20 2.76 -6.72 13.77
N ASP A 21 3.65 -6.99 12.81
CA ASP A 21 4.80 -6.14 12.53
C ASP A 21 4.44 -4.90 11.69
N VAL A 22 3.30 -4.94 10.99
CA VAL A 22 2.92 -3.93 10.00
C VAL A 22 1.63 -3.24 10.43
N ALA A 23 1.69 -1.94 10.65
CA ALA A 23 0.49 -1.12 10.82
C ALA A 23 0.17 -0.37 9.53
N ILE A 24 -1.07 -0.46 9.08
CA ILE A 24 -1.58 0.24 7.89
C ILE A 24 -2.78 1.08 8.31
N GLU A 25 -2.70 2.39 8.10
CA GLU A 25 -3.79 3.33 8.30
C GLU A 25 -4.21 3.92 6.95
N VAL A 26 -5.52 3.89 6.67
CA VAL A 26 -6.07 4.53 5.47
C VAL A 26 -6.23 6.03 5.74
N SER A 27 -5.42 6.85 5.08
CA SER A 27 -5.47 8.31 5.23
C SER A 27 -6.47 8.95 4.26
N LYS A 28 -6.71 8.33 3.10
CA LYS A 28 -7.72 8.82 2.13
C LYS A 28 -8.33 7.70 1.31
N TYR A 29 -9.57 7.93 0.91
CA TYR A 29 -10.29 7.07 -0.03
C TYR A 29 -10.46 7.77 -1.38
N TRP A 30 -10.47 6.98 -2.44
CA TRP A 30 -10.95 7.39 -3.75
C TRP A 30 -12.32 6.75 -4.01
N GLU A 31 -13.25 7.56 -4.49
CA GLU A 31 -14.58 7.13 -4.89
C GLU A 31 -14.61 7.00 -6.42
N SER A 32 -15.01 5.84 -6.91
CA SER A 32 -15.19 5.64 -8.34
C SER A 32 -16.52 6.25 -8.78
N GLU A 33 -16.52 6.93 -9.93
CA GLU A 33 -17.73 7.39 -10.60
C GLU A 33 -18.66 6.23 -10.99
N GLN A 34 -18.13 5.00 -11.04
CA GLN A 34 -18.85 3.76 -11.36
C GLN A 34 -19.33 3.02 -10.09
N GLY A 35 -19.23 3.67 -8.93
CA GLY A 35 -19.53 3.13 -7.61
C GLY A 35 -18.34 2.39 -7.01
N GLY A 36 -18.34 2.16 -5.69
CA GLY A 36 -17.21 1.57 -4.98
C GLY A 36 -16.29 2.62 -4.35
N ARG A 37 -15.71 2.28 -3.20
CA ARG A 37 -14.89 3.18 -2.38
C ARG A 37 -13.60 2.48 -2.01
N TYR A 38 -12.50 2.93 -2.58
CA TYR A 38 -11.19 2.30 -2.47
C TYR A 38 -10.33 3.08 -1.47
N PRO A 39 -9.63 2.42 -0.53
CA PRO A 39 -8.52 3.07 0.14
C PRO A 39 -7.48 3.42 -0.92
N ALA A 40 -7.01 4.65 -0.95
CA ALA A 40 -6.15 5.14 -2.02
C ALA A 40 -4.92 5.86 -1.49
N ASP A 41 -4.94 6.38 -0.28
CA ASP A 41 -3.75 6.95 0.36
C ASP A 41 -3.58 6.24 1.71
N TRP A 42 -2.35 5.85 2.05
CA TRP A 42 -2.04 5.08 3.28
C TRP A 42 -0.86 5.68 4.04
N ALA A 43 -0.90 5.57 5.36
CA ALA A 43 0.28 5.62 6.22
C ALA A 43 0.61 4.19 6.65
N ILE A 44 1.84 3.75 6.41
CA ILE A 44 2.32 2.42 6.77
C ILE A 44 3.52 2.55 7.69
N SER A 45 3.55 1.77 8.76
CA SER A 45 4.71 1.69 9.64
C SER A 45 5.11 0.25 9.95
N VAL A 46 6.42 0.03 10.11
CA VAL A 46 7.02 -1.23 10.54
C VAL A 46 8.02 -0.91 11.65
N PRO A 47 7.59 -0.87 12.92
CA PRO A 47 8.41 -0.36 14.03
C PRO A 47 9.74 -1.11 14.21
N LYS A 48 9.77 -2.43 13.97
CA LYS A 48 10.99 -3.23 14.07
C LYS A 48 12.06 -2.87 13.03
N LEU A 49 11.70 -2.12 11.99
CA LEU A 49 12.58 -1.61 10.95
C LEU A 49 12.81 -0.09 11.05
N ASP A 50 12.26 0.59 12.07
CA ASP A 50 12.18 2.05 12.15
C ASP A 50 11.65 2.69 10.85
N LEU A 51 10.69 2.01 10.20
CA LEU A 51 10.13 2.40 8.91
C LEU A 51 8.79 3.11 9.10
N GLN A 52 8.65 4.29 8.52
CA GLN A 52 7.41 5.03 8.42
C GLN A 52 7.29 5.60 7.01
N ILE A 53 6.22 5.27 6.30
CA ILE A 53 6.01 5.70 4.92
C ILE A 53 4.58 6.14 4.66
N GLU A 54 4.44 7.09 3.75
CA GLU A 54 3.20 7.42 3.08
C GLU A 54 3.22 6.77 1.70
N VAL A 55 2.10 6.17 1.34
CA VAL A 55 1.87 5.55 0.03
C VAL A 55 0.70 6.28 -0.63
N VAL A 56 0.93 6.87 -1.79
CA VAL A 56 -0.07 7.64 -2.53
C VAL A 56 -0.15 7.18 -3.98
N PRO A 57 -1.32 7.20 -4.63
CA PRO A 57 -1.42 6.78 -6.02
C PRO A 57 -0.80 7.82 -6.92
N ALA A 58 -0.03 7.38 -7.91
CA ALA A 58 0.44 8.25 -8.99
C ALA A 58 -0.75 8.84 -9.79
N LEU A 59 -1.85 8.07 -9.90
CA LEU A 59 -3.14 8.49 -10.45
C LEU A 59 -4.27 7.93 -9.59
N ARG A 60 -5.31 8.73 -9.32
CA ARG A 60 -6.42 8.29 -8.45
C ARG A 60 -7.34 7.27 -9.14
N ASN A 61 -7.72 7.52 -10.39
CA ASN A 61 -8.57 6.63 -11.16
C ASN A 61 -7.72 5.55 -11.85
N GLN A 62 -7.56 4.41 -11.17
CA GLN A 62 -6.89 3.22 -11.67
C GLN A 62 -7.79 1.98 -11.43
N GLU A 63 -9.12 2.15 -11.49
CA GLU A 63 -10.07 1.03 -11.42
C GLU A 63 -10.13 0.31 -12.77
N LEU A 64 -10.08 -1.02 -12.72
CA LEU A 64 -10.25 -1.91 -13.85
C LEU A 64 -11.63 -2.57 -13.77
N ILE A 65 -12.44 -2.32 -14.79
CA ILE A 65 -13.78 -2.90 -14.94
C ILE A 65 -13.63 -4.22 -15.70
N THR A 66 -13.46 -5.31 -14.96
CA THR A 66 -13.43 -6.67 -15.54
C THR A 66 -14.60 -7.49 -14.98
N THR A 67 -14.60 -8.81 -15.20
CA THR A 67 -15.55 -9.73 -14.57
C THR A 67 -15.55 -9.58 -13.04
N VAL A 68 -14.40 -9.27 -12.45
CA VAL A 68 -14.28 -8.79 -11.07
C VAL A 68 -13.75 -7.36 -11.12
N ARG A 69 -14.44 -6.44 -10.47
CA ARG A 69 -13.95 -5.06 -10.39
C ARG A 69 -12.86 -4.96 -9.33
N TYR A 70 -11.75 -4.32 -9.69
CA TYR A 70 -10.61 -4.16 -8.80
C TYR A 70 -9.86 -2.87 -9.14
N TRP A 71 -9.16 -2.32 -8.15
CA TRP A 71 -8.29 -1.17 -8.33
C TRP A 71 -6.86 -1.67 -8.35
N GLU A 72 -6.10 -1.26 -9.35
CA GLU A 72 -4.76 -1.77 -9.60
C GLU A 72 -3.91 -0.59 -10.07
N GLY A 73 -2.99 -0.13 -9.24
CA GLY A 73 -2.41 1.18 -9.48
C GLY A 73 -0.99 1.38 -9.01
N ALA A 74 -0.25 2.14 -9.82
CA ALA A 74 1.07 2.65 -9.46
C ALA A 74 0.95 3.63 -8.29
N VAL A 75 1.88 3.48 -7.33
CA VAL A 75 1.96 4.33 -6.14
C VAL A 75 3.36 4.92 -6.00
N ASP A 76 3.43 6.16 -5.52
CA ASP A 76 4.65 6.78 -5.03
C ASP A 76 4.73 6.56 -3.51
N VAL A 77 5.95 6.34 -3.02
CA VAL A 77 6.25 6.08 -1.62
C VAL A 77 7.24 7.14 -1.13
N GLN A 78 6.94 7.78 0.00
CA GLN A 78 7.85 8.71 0.67
C GLN A 78 7.85 8.43 2.16
N GLY A 79 8.96 8.70 2.85
CA GLY A 79 9.00 8.53 4.30
C GLY A 79 10.41 8.43 4.85
N THR A 80 10.57 7.68 5.92
CA THR A 80 11.85 7.49 6.61
C THR A 80 12.10 6.04 6.99
N ILE A 81 13.38 5.65 6.99
CA ILE A 81 13.89 4.42 7.60
C ILE A 81 15.17 4.75 8.39
N ASP A 82 15.26 4.32 9.64
CA ASP A 82 16.39 4.67 10.54
C ASP A 82 16.67 6.18 10.55
N ALA A 83 15.61 7.00 10.63
CA ALA A 83 15.61 8.46 10.49
C ALA A 83 16.15 9.05 9.15
N ASN A 84 16.45 8.21 8.14
CA ASN A 84 16.87 8.67 6.82
C ASN A 84 15.66 8.81 5.88
N VAL A 85 15.59 9.93 5.15
CA VAL A 85 14.54 10.14 4.15
C VAL A 85 14.71 9.16 2.99
N ILE A 86 13.60 8.50 2.62
CA ILE A 86 13.52 7.59 1.49
C ILE A 86 12.39 7.98 0.54
N ASN A 87 12.58 7.63 -0.72
CA ASN A 87 11.55 7.73 -1.75
C ASN A 87 11.56 6.44 -2.56
N GLY A 88 10.40 6.01 -3.03
CA GLY A 88 10.23 4.78 -3.77
C GLY A 88 9.01 4.82 -4.67
N ARG A 89 8.86 3.76 -5.44
CA ARG A 89 7.68 3.50 -6.27
C ARG A 89 7.26 2.07 -6.05
N GLY A 90 5.96 1.84 -6.15
CA GLY A 90 5.39 0.53 -5.96
C GLY A 90 4.10 0.37 -6.72
N TYR A 91 3.35 -0.63 -6.31
CA TYR A 91 2.11 -1.01 -6.94
C TYR A 91 1.19 -1.63 -5.90
N VAL A 92 -0.10 -1.29 -5.95
CA VAL A 92 -1.12 -1.81 -5.02
C VAL A 92 -2.29 -2.36 -5.81
N GLU A 93 -2.79 -3.51 -5.39
CA GLU A 93 -3.98 -4.16 -5.93
C GLU A 93 -5.04 -4.28 -4.82
N LEU A 94 -6.28 -3.92 -5.14
CA LEU A 94 -7.42 -3.90 -4.21
C LEU A 94 -8.63 -4.55 -4.87
N THR A 95 -9.12 -5.63 -4.28
CA THR A 95 -10.34 -6.33 -4.69
C THR A 95 -11.40 -6.23 -3.59
N GLY A 96 -12.69 -6.38 -3.93
CA GLY A 96 -13.78 -6.42 -2.95
C GLY A 96 -14.29 -5.07 -2.42
N TYR A 97 -13.84 -3.96 -2.99
CA TYR A 97 -14.28 -2.59 -2.64
C TYR A 97 -15.36 -2.02 -3.58
N ALA A 98 -15.56 -2.71 -4.70
CA ALA A 98 -16.70 -2.60 -5.59
C ALA A 98 -17.79 -3.54 -5.09
N GLY A 99 -19.02 -3.05 -4.87
CA GLY A 99 -20.16 -3.96 -4.67
C GLY A 99 -20.30 -4.92 -5.87
N ASN A 100 -20.84 -6.12 -5.60
CA ASN A 100 -21.14 -7.11 -6.63
C ASN A 100 -22.12 -6.59 -7.68
#